data_AF-A0A8T5GNV0-F1
#
_entry.id   AF-A0A8T5GNV0-F1
#
_cell.length_a   1.000
_cell.length_b   1.000
_cell.length_c   1.000
_cell.angle_alpha   90.00
_cell.angle_beta   90.00
_cell.angle_gamma   90.00
#
_symmetry.space_group_name_H-M   'P 1'
#
loop_
_entity.id
_entity.type
_entity.pdbx_description
1 polymer ?
#
loop_
_entity_poly.entity_id
_entity_poly.type
_entity_poly.pdbx_seq_one_letter_code
_entity_poly.pdbx_strand_id
1 'polypeptide(L)'
;MSADKIKGFIQRMTGHQYIEITTRGNSAIDAALSAVPLDRKVCIPQEGGWLTYKTLPQKKGLKSVPVMCNDARIDMKDLRTKIETGLIGALLYQQPGGYFAEQPVEEIYKLCHSAGVLVIVDVSGAIGTPLCDPQHADILVGSFGRWKPINAKVGGFVSCREEKVWDKVFRGMKPLTNDDMISQIYDSFQELPHRVAKLVLIRDKVLKDLADFDIVHPYDNGFVVVIRYHSKEAKSAIIDYCKENGLEYTECPRYIRLNDKAISIEIKRL
;
A
#
# COMPACT_ATOMS: atom_id res chain seq x y z
N MET A 1 9.21 23.07 -13.63
CA MET A 1 8.91 23.03 -12.17
C MET A 1 9.81 21.96 -11.55
N SER A 2 10.49 22.19 -10.42
CA SER A 2 11.55 21.26 -9.99
C SER A 2 11.01 20.04 -9.24
N ALA A 3 11.51 18.85 -9.61
CA ALA A 3 11.30 17.59 -8.89
C ALA A 3 11.63 17.70 -7.39
N ASP A 4 12.55 18.59 -7.01
CA ASP A 4 12.97 18.82 -5.63
C ASP A 4 11.82 19.28 -4.72
N LYS A 5 10.86 20.05 -5.25
CA LYS A 5 9.69 20.43 -4.45
C LYS A 5 8.83 19.22 -4.08
N ILE A 6 8.63 18.31 -5.03
CA ILE A 6 7.91 17.04 -4.80
C ILE A 6 8.67 16.16 -3.83
N LYS A 7 10.00 16.03 -4.00
CA LYS A 7 10.85 15.31 -3.05
C LYS A 7 10.75 15.91 -1.65
N GLY A 8 10.65 17.23 -1.53
CA GLY A 8 10.40 17.92 -0.25
C GLY A 8 9.05 17.57 0.38
N PHE A 9 7.97 17.39 -0.40
CA PHE A 9 6.70 16.87 0.14
C PHE A 9 6.86 15.45 0.65
N ILE A 10 7.46 14.57 -0.16
CA ILE A 10 7.69 13.17 0.20
C ILE A 10 8.53 13.09 1.47
N GLN A 11 9.63 13.83 1.56
CA GLN A 11 10.52 13.90 2.72
C GLN A 11 9.80 14.22 4.01
N ARG A 12 8.88 15.19 3.99
CA ARG A 12 8.09 15.56 5.17
C ARG A 12 7.14 14.46 5.62
N MET A 13 6.62 13.66 4.70
CA MET A 13 5.70 12.56 5.00
C MET A 13 6.42 11.26 5.37
N THR A 14 7.58 11.00 4.75
CA THR A 14 8.29 9.73 4.90
C THR A 14 9.47 9.80 5.86
N GLY A 15 9.93 10.99 6.26
CA GLY A 15 11.08 11.16 7.17
C GLY A 15 12.42 10.62 6.64
N HIS A 16 12.42 9.95 5.48
CA HIS A 16 13.54 9.23 4.87
C HIS A 16 14.38 10.18 4.02
N GLN A 17 15.70 10.22 4.22
CA GLN A 17 16.57 11.22 3.57
C GLN A 17 16.79 10.98 2.07
N TYR A 18 16.74 9.72 1.63
CA TYR A 18 17.08 9.35 0.27
C TYR A 18 15.82 9.10 -0.54
N ILE A 19 15.52 9.98 -1.50
CA ILE A 19 14.22 10.01 -2.20
C ILE A 19 14.42 10.17 -3.71
N GLU A 20 13.66 9.41 -4.48
CA GLU A 20 13.49 9.68 -5.91
C GLU A 20 12.08 9.41 -6.40
N ILE A 21 11.69 10.18 -7.42
CA ILE A 21 10.45 10.04 -8.15
C ILE A 21 10.68 9.04 -9.29
N THR A 22 9.85 8.01 -9.33
CA THR A 22 9.89 6.98 -10.37
C THR A 22 8.78 7.18 -11.39
N THR A 23 8.91 6.53 -12.54
CA THR A 23 7.90 6.65 -13.60
C THR A 23 6.54 6.06 -13.23
N ARG A 24 6.49 5.08 -12.32
CA ARG A 24 5.27 4.38 -11.84
C ARG A 24 5.53 3.74 -10.48
N GLY A 25 4.49 3.50 -9.68
CA GLY A 25 4.62 2.75 -8.42
C GLY A 25 5.25 1.35 -8.56
N ASN A 26 4.96 0.63 -9.66
CA ASN A 26 5.62 -0.66 -9.92
C ASN A 26 7.13 -0.52 -10.14
N SER A 27 7.60 0.61 -10.69
CA SER A 27 9.02 0.89 -10.84
C SER A 27 9.68 1.18 -9.49
N ALA A 28 8.95 1.80 -8.55
CA ALA A 28 9.43 1.96 -7.18
C ALA A 28 9.54 0.62 -6.44
N ILE A 29 8.53 -0.25 -6.56
CA ILE A 29 8.59 -1.61 -5.99
C ILE A 29 9.75 -2.39 -6.59
N ASP A 30 9.93 -2.33 -7.91
CA ASP A 30 11.06 -2.96 -8.59
C ASP A 30 12.40 -2.41 -8.05
N ALA A 31 12.57 -1.10 -7.97
CA ALA A 31 13.79 -0.51 -7.40
C ALA A 31 14.05 -1.01 -5.97
N ALA A 32 13.04 -0.99 -5.10
CA ALA A 32 13.14 -1.46 -3.71
C ALA A 32 13.59 -2.92 -3.59
N LEU A 33 13.09 -3.80 -4.46
CA LEU A 33 13.48 -5.21 -4.48
C LEU A 33 14.95 -5.44 -4.83
N SER A 34 15.63 -4.45 -5.43
CA SER A 34 17.07 -4.53 -5.73
C SER A 34 17.95 -4.49 -4.48
N ALA A 35 17.39 -4.10 -3.32
CA ALA A 35 18.07 -4.16 -2.04
C ALA A 35 18.13 -5.58 -1.44
N VAL A 36 17.29 -6.50 -1.93
CA VAL A 36 17.15 -7.87 -1.38
C VAL A 36 18.22 -8.79 -1.99
N PRO A 37 19.01 -9.50 -1.18
CA PRO A 37 19.97 -10.49 -1.69
C PRO A 37 19.29 -11.64 -2.46
N LEU A 38 19.91 -12.10 -3.55
CA LEU A 38 19.33 -13.12 -4.44
C LEU A 38 19.20 -14.52 -3.81
N ASP A 39 20.00 -14.82 -2.81
CA ASP A 39 19.94 -16.04 -2.01
C ASP A 39 18.83 -16.01 -0.94
N ARG A 40 18.13 -14.88 -0.80
CA ARG A 40 17.04 -14.66 0.16
C ARG A 40 15.67 -14.62 -0.53
N LYS A 41 14.63 -14.77 0.29
CA LYS A 41 13.23 -14.76 -0.11
C LYS A 41 12.53 -13.47 0.31
N VAL A 42 11.49 -13.10 -0.42
CA VAL A 42 10.61 -11.97 -0.11
C VAL A 42 9.28 -12.50 0.43
N CYS A 43 8.96 -12.19 1.68
CA CYS A 43 7.61 -12.40 2.20
C CYS A 43 6.66 -11.37 1.56
N ILE A 44 5.51 -11.83 1.08
CA ILE A 44 4.41 -11.00 0.59
C ILE A 44 3.10 -11.47 1.22
N PRO A 45 2.13 -10.59 1.50
CA PRO A 45 0.90 -11.01 2.14
C PRO A 45 0.07 -11.91 1.22
N GLN A 46 -0.66 -12.88 1.78
CA GLN A 46 -1.51 -13.80 1.00
C GLN A 46 -2.71 -13.10 0.35
N GLU A 47 -3.10 -11.94 0.88
CA GLU A 47 -4.16 -11.05 0.42
C GLU A 47 -3.86 -9.61 0.84
N GLY A 48 -4.67 -8.63 0.47
CA GLY A 48 -4.42 -7.22 0.81
C GLY A 48 -3.19 -6.57 0.14
N GLY A 49 -2.44 -7.32 -0.67
CA GLY A 49 -1.26 -6.83 -1.37
C GLY A 49 -1.57 -6.17 -2.72
N TRP A 50 -0.54 -6.01 -3.55
CA TRP A 50 -0.66 -5.56 -4.93
C TRP A 50 -0.24 -6.66 -5.91
N LEU A 51 -0.87 -6.72 -7.09
CA LEU A 51 -0.72 -7.83 -8.05
C LEU A 51 0.75 -8.11 -8.42
N THR A 52 1.56 -7.06 -8.54
CA THR A 52 2.96 -7.19 -8.95
C THR A 52 3.89 -7.70 -7.85
N TYR A 53 3.43 -7.79 -6.59
CA TYR A 53 4.21 -8.43 -5.52
C TYR A 53 4.49 -9.90 -5.81
N LYS A 54 3.61 -10.57 -6.57
CA LYS A 54 3.81 -11.97 -6.99
C LYS A 54 4.82 -12.10 -8.13
N THR A 55 4.93 -11.10 -9.00
CA THR A 55 5.67 -11.22 -10.27
C THR A 55 7.00 -10.46 -10.30
N LEU A 56 7.11 -9.32 -9.63
CA LEU A 56 8.35 -8.52 -9.63
C LEU A 56 9.53 -9.23 -8.92
N PRO A 57 9.36 -9.88 -7.75
CA PRO A 57 10.45 -10.65 -7.15
C PRO A 57 11.00 -11.70 -8.12
N GLN A 58 10.11 -12.47 -8.77
CA GLN A 58 10.50 -13.52 -9.73
C GLN A 58 11.26 -12.96 -10.93
N LYS A 59 10.84 -11.80 -11.47
CA LYS A 59 11.56 -11.12 -12.56
C LYS A 59 12.99 -10.70 -12.19
N LYS A 60 13.27 -10.51 -10.91
CA LYS A 60 14.62 -10.23 -10.38
C LYS A 60 15.40 -11.48 -9.97
N GLY A 61 14.85 -12.67 -10.20
CA GLY A 61 15.46 -13.93 -9.73
C GLY A 61 15.27 -14.19 -8.23
N LEU A 62 14.44 -13.40 -7.54
CA LEU A 62 14.08 -13.62 -6.15
C LEU A 62 12.92 -14.62 -6.04
N LYS A 63 12.89 -15.37 -4.94
CA LYS A 63 11.73 -16.20 -4.58
C LYS A 63 10.81 -15.40 -3.67
N SER A 64 9.51 -15.43 -3.92
CA SER A 64 8.50 -14.91 -2.99
C SER A 64 7.83 -16.05 -2.21
N VAL A 65 7.50 -15.78 -0.95
CA VAL A 65 6.73 -16.69 -0.10
C VAL A 65 5.53 -15.94 0.49
N PRO A 66 4.33 -16.55 0.51
CA PRO A 66 3.19 -15.90 1.14
C PRO A 66 3.35 -15.92 2.67
N VAL A 67 2.98 -14.81 3.32
CA VAL A 67 2.66 -14.76 4.74
C VAL A 67 1.14 -14.74 4.89
N MET A 68 0.62 -15.54 5.82
CA MET A 68 -0.82 -15.62 6.10
C MET A 68 -1.35 -14.27 6.59
N CYS A 69 -2.64 -14.06 6.37
CA CYS A 69 -3.34 -12.85 6.80
C CYS A 69 -4.67 -13.23 7.45
N ASN A 70 -5.08 -12.41 8.41
CA ASN A 70 -6.43 -12.38 8.96
C ASN A 70 -7.09 -11.12 8.40
N ASP A 71 -7.93 -11.28 7.37
CA ASP A 71 -8.68 -10.20 6.74
C ASP A 71 -7.80 -9.07 6.17
N ALA A 72 -6.81 -9.45 5.37
CA ALA A 72 -5.78 -8.55 4.84
C ALA A 72 -4.82 -7.94 5.87
N ARG A 73 -4.97 -8.21 7.16
CA ARG A 73 -3.97 -7.91 8.19
C ARG A 73 -2.97 -9.06 8.32
N ILE A 74 -1.68 -8.77 8.33
CA ILE A 74 -0.63 -9.80 8.43
C ILE A 74 -0.75 -10.60 9.72
N ASP A 75 -0.67 -11.92 9.62
CA ASP A 75 -0.58 -12.81 10.78
C ASP A 75 0.85 -12.81 11.35
N MET A 76 0.99 -12.24 12.54
CA MET A 76 2.30 -12.10 13.20
C MET A 76 2.94 -13.45 13.59
N LYS A 77 2.14 -14.50 13.84
CA LYS A 77 2.65 -15.83 14.19
C LYS A 77 3.19 -16.54 12.96
N ASP A 78 2.49 -16.47 11.83
CA ASP A 78 3.01 -17.01 10.57
C ASP A 78 4.23 -16.22 10.10
N LEU A 79 4.21 -14.88 10.18
CA LEU A 79 5.36 -14.04 9.84
C LEU A 79 6.61 -14.46 10.63
N ARG A 80 6.49 -14.59 11.95
CA ARG A 80 7.57 -15.06 12.82
C ARG A 80 8.08 -16.43 12.37
N THR A 81 7.17 -17.37 12.12
CA THR A 81 7.52 -18.72 11.67
C THR A 81 8.29 -18.68 10.34
N LYS A 82 7.86 -17.84 9.37
CA LYS A 82 8.58 -17.69 8.09
C LYS A 82 9.98 -17.13 8.27
N ILE A 83 10.16 -16.17 9.17
CA ILE A 83 11.45 -15.55 9.46
C ILE A 83 12.40 -16.54 10.15
N GLU A 84 11.91 -17.28 11.14
CA GLU A 84 12.72 -18.24 11.92
C GLU A 84 13.11 -19.49 11.11
N THR A 85 12.22 -19.95 10.22
CA THR A 85 12.45 -21.19 9.45
C THR A 85 12.95 -20.94 8.04
N GLY A 86 12.93 -19.69 7.57
CA GLY A 86 13.19 -19.33 6.19
C GLY A 86 14.38 -18.39 6.02
N LEU A 87 15.01 -18.45 4.85
CA LEU A 87 15.99 -17.47 4.40
C LEU A 87 15.28 -16.19 3.92
N ILE A 88 14.55 -15.51 4.81
CA ILE A 88 13.84 -14.26 4.47
C ILE A 88 14.84 -13.11 4.43
N GLY A 89 14.75 -12.27 3.40
CA GLY A 89 15.56 -11.07 3.25
C GLY A 89 14.74 -9.78 3.26
N ALA A 90 13.44 -9.88 2.94
CA ALA A 90 12.52 -8.74 3.04
C ALA A 90 11.08 -9.19 3.29
N LEU A 91 10.31 -8.31 3.90
CA LEU A 91 8.85 -8.30 3.89
C LEU A 91 8.39 -7.12 3.03
N LEU A 92 7.59 -7.39 2.00
CA LEU A 92 6.93 -6.39 1.17
C LEU A 92 5.42 -6.44 1.40
N TYR A 93 4.85 -5.35 1.92
CA TYR A 93 3.42 -5.26 2.19
C TYR A 93 2.86 -3.86 1.95
N GLN A 94 1.53 -3.74 1.90
CA GLN A 94 0.83 -2.47 1.72
C GLN A 94 0.27 -1.97 3.05
N GLN A 95 0.37 -0.66 3.28
CA GLN A 95 -0.29 0.02 4.40
C GLN A 95 -1.33 1.02 3.89
N PRO A 96 -2.61 0.93 4.32
CA PRO A 96 -3.23 -0.26 4.93
C PRO A 96 -3.37 -1.40 3.91
N GLY A 97 -3.42 -2.64 4.41
CA GLY A 97 -3.69 -3.84 3.63
C GLY A 97 -5.03 -3.72 2.89
N GLY A 98 -5.02 -3.97 1.59
CA GLY A 98 -6.22 -3.86 0.75
C GLY A 98 -6.85 -2.46 0.71
N TYR A 99 -6.17 -1.42 1.21
CA TYR A 99 -6.69 -0.06 1.42
C TYR A 99 -7.71 0.08 2.57
N PHE A 100 -7.86 -0.93 3.45
CA PHE A 100 -8.85 -0.92 4.55
C PHE A 100 -8.36 -1.51 5.88
N ALA A 101 -7.38 -2.42 5.87
CA ALA A 101 -6.89 -3.10 7.07
C ALA A 101 -5.56 -2.49 7.54
N GLU A 102 -5.56 -1.77 8.65
CA GLU A 102 -4.33 -1.32 9.28
C GLU A 102 -3.45 -2.50 9.67
N GLN A 103 -2.15 -2.38 9.38
CA GLN A 103 -1.15 -3.36 9.79
C GLN A 103 -0.56 -2.98 11.16
N PRO A 104 -0.14 -3.97 11.97
CA PRO A 104 0.61 -3.74 13.20
C PRO A 104 2.06 -3.33 12.90
N VAL A 105 2.25 -2.13 12.33
CA VAL A 105 3.53 -1.69 11.71
C VAL A 105 4.71 -1.73 12.68
N GLU A 106 4.52 -1.34 13.93
CA GLU A 106 5.58 -1.36 14.95
C GLU A 106 6.02 -2.80 15.28
N GLU A 107 5.07 -3.71 15.47
CA GLU A 107 5.36 -5.12 15.76
C GLU A 107 6.03 -5.81 14.58
N ILE A 108 5.55 -5.56 13.35
CA ILE A 108 6.17 -6.02 12.11
C ILE A 108 7.62 -5.55 12.04
N TYR A 109 7.85 -4.24 12.24
CA TYR A 109 9.17 -3.66 12.11
C TYR A 109 10.13 -4.23 13.16
N LYS A 110 9.73 -4.28 14.44
CA LYS A 110 10.55 -4.87 15.51
C LYS A 110 10.94 -6.32 15.20
N LEU A 111 9.97 -7.13 14.78
CA LEU A 111 10.21 -8.53 14.43
C LEU A 111 11.20 -8.65 13.26
N CYS A 112 10.93 -7.98 12.14
CA CYS A 112 11.78 -8.04 10.95
C CYS A 112 13.18 -7.48 11.20
N HIS A 113 13.28 -6.31 11.84
CA HIS A 113 14.54 -5.64 12.10
C HIS A 113 15.46 -6.47 13.00
N SER A 114 14.92 -7.08 14.07
CA SER A 114 15.69 -7.97 14.96
C SER A 114 16.27 -9.20 14.24
N ALA A 115 15.68 -9.59 13.11
CA ALA A 115 16.12 -10.73 12.29
C ALA A 115 16.93 -10.31 11.05
N GLY A 116 17.24 -9.01 10.89
CA GLY A 116 17.93 -8.51 9.69
C GLY A 116 17.10 -8.61 8.40
N VAL A 117 15.76 -8.62 8.51
CA VAL A 117 14.82 -8.64 7.39
C VAL A 117 14.44 -7.21 7.03
N LEU A 118 14.62 -6.82 5.77
CA LEU A 118 14.22 -5.49 5.29
C LEU A 118 12.70 -5.32 5.29
N VAL A 119 12.22 -4.16 5.75
CA VAL A 119 10.81 -3.80 5.74
C VAL A 119 10.52 -2.82 4.61
N ILE A 120 9.84 -3.31 3.57
CA ILE A 120 9.42 -2.54 2.40
C ILE A 120 7.91 -2.29 2.49
N VAL A 121 7.52 -1.04 2.69
CA VAL A 121 6.11 -0.67 2.87
C VAL A 121 5.62 0.12 1.66
N ASP A 122 4.59 -0.39 1.00
CA ASP A 122 3.85 0.32 -0.03
C ASP A 122 2.77 1.20 0.61
N VAL A 123 3.03 2.51 0.62
CA VAL A 123 2.15 3.55 1.16
C VAL A 123 1.29 4.21 0.09
N SER A 124 1.08 3.54 -1.06
CA SER A 124 0.16 4.01 -2.10
C SER A 124 -1.26 4.27 -1.60
N GLY A 125 -1.67 3.64 -0.50
CA GLY A 125 -2.97 3.83 0.15
C GLY A 125 -2.94 4.73 1.40
N ALA A 126 -1.75 5.18 1.83
CA ALA A 126 -1.55 5.85 3.12
C ALA A 126 -0.91 7.24 3.00
N ILE A 127 -0.31 7.59 1.86
CA ILE A 127 0.33 8.90 1.71
C ILE A 127 -0.66 10.05 1.97
N GLY A 128 -0.25 11.00 2.80
CA GLY A 128 -1.10 12.10 3.27
C GLY A 128 -1.99 11.76 4.48
N THR A 129 -1.84 10.57 5.08
CA THR A 129 -2.53 10.18 6.31
C THR A 129 -1.53 9.75 7.39
N PRO A 130 -1.97 9.63 8.67
CA PRO A 130 -1.13 9.10 9.74
C PRO A 130 -0.63 7.66 9.50
N LEU A 131 -1.23 6.92 8.55
CA LEU A 131 -0.79 5.57 8.20
C LEU A 131 0.53 5.56 7.41
N CYS A 132 0.95 6.69 6.85
CA CYS A 132 2.28 6.83 6.26
C CYS A 132 3.30 7.05 7.38
N ASP A 133 3.66 5.97 8.07
CA ASP A 133 4.56 6.01 9.20
C ASP A 133 6.04 5.88 8.77
N PRO A 134 6.87 6.91 8.97
CA PRO A 134 8.27 6.88 8.62
C PRO A 134 9.13 6.02 9.57
N GLN A 135 8.64 5.71 10.77
CA GLN A 135 9.43 5.09 11.84
C GLN A 135 9.59 3.58 11.70
N HIS A 136 8.69 2.93 10.96
CA HIS A 136 8.58 1.48 10.91
C HIS A 136 8.76 0.91 9.50
N ALA A 137 9.66 1.51 8.72
CA ALA A 137 10.03 1.04 7.38
C ALA A 137 11.50 1.35 7.07
N ASP A 138 12.18 0.44 6.38
CA ASP A 138 13.52 0.71 5.83
C ASP A 138 13.41 1.36 4.45
N ILE A 139 12.41 0.90 3.67
CA ILE A 139 12.07 1.42 2.35
C ILE A 139 10.56 1.68 2.29
N LEU A 140 10.19 2.90 1.92
CA LEU A 140 8.82 3.27 1.59
C LEU A 140 8.71 3.43 0.08
N VAL A 141 7.69 2.81 -0.52
CA VAL A 141 7.34 2.99 -1.93
C VAL A 141 5.93 3.50 -2.06
N GLY A 142 5.64 4.23 -3.13
CA GLY A 142 4.27 4.64 -3.39
C GLY A 142 3.99 4.94 -4.86
N SER A 143 2.71 4.93 -5.19
CA SER A 143 2.17 5.21 -6.51
C SER A 143 1.38 6.51 -6.49
N PHE A 144 1.61 7.33 -7.51
CA PHE A 144 0.78 8.51 -7.78
C PHE A 144 -0.24 8.24 -8.88
N GLY A 145 -0.44 6.97 -9.25
CA GLY A 145 -1.35 6.56 -10.31
C GLY A 145 -2.82 6.88 -10.03
N ARG A 146 -3.68 6.46 -10.95
CA ARG A 146 -5.13 6.67 -10.83
C ARG A 146 -5.69 6.02 -9.55
N TRP A 147 -6.62 6.72 -8.91
CA TRP A 147 -7.36 6.29 -7.71
C TRP A 147 -6.48 6.11 -6.47
N LYS A 148 -5.31 6.76 -6.43
CA LYS A 148 -4.48 6.89 -5.23
C LYS A 148 -4.83 8.20 -4.49
N PRO A 149 -4.40 8.40 -3.25
CA PRO A 149 -4.60 9.68 -2.56
C PRO A 149 -4.02 10.87 -3.36
N ILE A 150 -2.84 10.70 -3.98
CA ILE A 150 -2.27 11.72 -4.87
C ILE A 150 -3.04 11.82 -6.20
N ASN A 151 -3.43 10.70 -6.80
CA ASN A 151 -4.21 10.66 -8.05
C ASN A 151 -3.63 11.44 -9.25
N ALA A 152 -2.32 11.63 -9.32
CA ALA A 152 -1.65 12.28 -10.46
C ALA A 152 -1.74 11.46 -11.76
N LYS A 153 -2.24 10.22 -11.75
CA LYS A 153 -2.35 9.31 -12.90
C LYS A 153 -1.01 8.86 -13.51
N VAL A 154 0.11 9.42 -13.05
CA VAL A 154 1.48 9.12 -13.49
C VAL A 154 2.43 9.12 -12.30
N GLY A 155 3.53 8.39 -12.38
CA GLY A 155 4.59 8.46 -11.38
C GLY A 155 4.42 7.54 -10.17
N GLY A 156 5.46 7.55 -9.35
CA GLY A 156 5.55 6.95 -8.04
C GLY A 156 6.79 7.47 -7.33
N PHE A 157 7.12 6.90 -6.18
CA PHE A 157 8.34 7.26 -5.47
C PHE A 157 8.90 6.08 -4.70
N VAL A 158 10.19 6.16 -4.42
CA VAL A 158 10.87 5.33 -3.42
C VAL A 158 11.59 6.25 -2.45
N SER A 159 11.57 5.91 -1.18
CA SER A 159 12.34 6.60 -0.16
C SER A 159 12.98 5.62 0.82
N CYS A 160 14.25 5.80 1.12
CA CYS A 160 15.03 4.91 1.98
C CYS A 160 15.55 5.66 3.20
N ARG A 161 15.57 4.97 4.33
CA ARG A 161 16.14 5.50 5.57
C ARG A 161 17.66 5.59 5.52
N GLU A 162 18.32 4.53 5.04
CA GLU A 162 19.77 4.39 5.09
C GLU A 162 20.43 4.44 3.71
N GLU A 163 21.60 5.07 3.64
CA GLU A 163 22.42 5.21 2.43
C GLU A 163 22.79 3.86 1.81
N LYS A 164 23.19 2.89 2.63
CA LYS A 164 23.62 1.56 2.16
C LYS A 164 22.49 0.81 1.45
N VAL A 165 21.24 1.03 1.88
CA VAL A 165 20.05 0.49 1.22
C VAL A 165 19.78 1.29 -0.04
N TRP A 166 19.85 2.62 0.05
CA TRP A 166 19.68 3.53 -1.08
C TRP A 166 20.59 3.19 -2.26
N ASP A 167 21.89 2.93 -2.04
CA ASP A 167 22.85 2.62 -3.11
C ASP A 167 22.45 1.40 -3.94
N LYS A 168 21.75 0.43 -3.33
CA LYS A 168 21.25 -0.75 -4.03
C LYS A 168 19.97 -0.44 -4.78
N VAL A 169 19.06 0.31 -4.16
CA VAL A 169 17.79 0.74 -4.75
C VAL A 169 18.03 1.65 -5.96
N PHE A 170 18.90 2.64 -5.82
CA PHE A 170 19.19 3.65 -6.82
C PHE A 170 19.77 3.04 -8.10
N ARG A 171 20.68 2.06 -7.97
CA ARG A 171 21.26 1.33 -9.11
C ARG A 171 20.21 0.59 -9.95
N GLY A 172 19.10 0.17 -9.34
CA GLY A 172 18.01 -0.54 -10.03
C GLY A 172 16.92 0.37 -10.59
N MET A 173 17.06 1.69 -10.47
CA MET A 173 15.96 2.63 -10.70
C MET A 173 16.17 3.50 -11.94
N LYS A 174 15.05 3.88 -12.58
CA LYS A 174 15.00 4.95 -13.56
C LYS A 174 14.19 6.13 -13.01
N PRO A 175 14.81 7.30 -12.75
CA PRO A 175 14.10 8.50 -12.35
C PRO A 175 13.09 8.97 -13.40
N LEU A 176 12.02 9.61 -12.94
CA LEU A 176 11.11 10.35 -13.82
C LEU A 176 11.73 11.69 -14.21
N THR A 177 11.89 11.94 -15.50
CA THR A 177 12.53 13.17 -16.03
C THR A 177 11.61 13.99 -16.92
N ASN A 178 10.34 13.60 -17.08
CA ASN A 178 9.38 14.33 -17.92
C ASN A 178 8.76 15.48 -17.12
N ASP A 179 9.00 16.72 -17.54
CA ASP A 179 8.58 17.93 -16.82
C ASP A 179 7.06 18.10 -16.71
N ASP A 180 6.30 17.71 -17.73
CA ASP A 180 4.83 17.79 -17.70
C ASP A 180 4.26 16.83 -16.64
N MET A 181 4.78 15.60 -16.59
CA MET A 181 4.41 14.62 -15.57
C MET A 181 4.83 15.08 -14.17
N ILE A 182 5.99 15.71 -14.03
CA ILE A 182 6.44 16.29 -12.76
C ILE A 182 5.49 17.42 -12.33
N SER A 183 5.12 18.32 -13.24
CA SER A 183 4.15 19.39 -12.95
C SER A 183 2.80 18.81 -12.48
N GLN A 184 2.29 17.80 -13.19
CA GLN A 184 1.04 17.13 -12.85
C GLN A 184 1.08 16.49 -11.44
N ILE A 185 2.21 15.88 -11.07
CA ILE A 185 2.42 15.32 -9.73
C ILE A 185 2.42 16.45 -8.69
N TYR A 186 3.12 17.56 -8.95
CA TYR A 186 3.17 18.69 -8.02
C TYR A 186 1.79 19.26 -7.72
N ASP A 187 0.98 19.52 -8.75
CA ASP A 187 -0.39 20.03 -8.60
C ASP A 187 -1.24 19.07 -7.75
N SER A 188 -1.06 17.77 -7.98
CA SER A 188 -1.75 16.72 -7.22
C SER A 188 -1.32 16.67 -5.74
N PHE A 189 -0.08 17.03 -5.41
CA PHE A 189 0.36 17.16 -4.01
C PHE A 189 -0.27 18.37 -3.31
N GLN A 190 -0.57 19.46 -4.03
CA GLN A 190 -1.27 20.61 -3.45
C GLN A 190 -2.69 20.22 -3.03
N GLU A 191 -3.36 19.39 -3.83
CA GLU A 191 -4.73 18.93 -3.59
C GLU A 191 -4.85 17.78 -2.58
N LEU A 192 -3.73 17.16 -2.19
CA LEU A 192 -3.71 15.97 -1.34
C LEU A 192 -4.51 16.14 -0.02
N PRO A 193 -4.32 17.21 0.78
CA PRO A 193 -5.05 17.35 2.04
C PRO A 193 -6.57 17.43 1.85
N HIS A 194 -7.02 18.20 0.86
CA HIS A 194 -8.44 18.34 0.53
C HIS A 194 -9.03 17.01 0.04
N ARG A 195 -8.30 16.30 -0.84
CA ARG A 195 -8.72 14.98 -1.33
C ARG A 195 -8.81 13.96 -0.20
N VAL A 196 -7.81 13.87 0.68
CA VAL A 196 -7.84 12.96 1.84
C VAL A 196 -9.04 13.26 2.73
N ALA A 197 -9.25 14.52 3.10
CA ALA A 197 -10.39 14.91 3.94
C ALA A 197 -11.73 14.52 3.31
N LYS A 198 -11.92 14.77 2.01
CA LYS A 198 -13.13 14.37 1.28
C LYS A 198 -13.33 12.85 1.31
N LEU A 199 -12.29 12.05 1.07
CA LEU A 199 -12.40 10.60 1.06
C LEU A 199 -12.72 10.03 2.45
N VAL A 200 -12.17 10.61 3.52
CA VAL A 200 -12.49 10.23 4.91
C VAL A 200 -13.95 10.53 5.22
N LEU A 201 -14.45 11.72 4.91
CA LEU A 201 -15.86 12.08 5.16
C LEU A 201 -16.84 11.12 4.46
N ILE A 202 -16.53 10.74 3.22
CA ILE A 202 -17.37 9.79 2.47
C ILE A 202 -17.27 8.40 3.10
N ARG A 203 -16.07 7.97 3.52
CA ARG A 203 -15.90 6.70 4.23
C ARG A 203 -16.74 6.65 5.50
N ASP A 204 -16.68 7.68 6.33
CA ASP A 204 -17.39 7.72 7.60
C ASP A 204 -18.90 7.66 7.38
N LYS A 205 -19.40 8.33 6.34
CA LYS A 205 -20.80 8.20 5.92
C LYS A 205 -21.15 6.76 5.55
N VAL A 206 -20.34 6.09 4.70
CA VAL A 206 -20.59 4.70 4.29
C VAL A 206 -20.58 3.75 5.49
N LEU A 207 -19.62 3.91 6.40
CA LEU A 207 -19.55 3.11 7.62
C LEU A 207 -20.80 3.28 8.49
N LYS A 208 -21.29 4.52 8.62
CA LYS A 208 -22.50 4.82 9.39
C LYS A 208 -23.76 4.26 8.74
N ASP A 209 -23.92 4.47 7.43
CA ASP A 209 -25.12 4.05 6.70
C ASP A 209 -25.25 2.52 6.61
N LEU A 210 -24.13 1.80 6.64
CA LEU A 210 -24.07 0.34 6.53
C LEU A 210 -23.68 -0.35 7.84
N ALA A 211 -23.82 0.33 8.98
CA ALA A 211 -23.37 -0.15 10.29
C ALA A 211 -24.01 -1.49 10.74
N ASP A 212 -25.19 -1.82 10.20
CA ASP A 212 -25.90 -3.08 10.50
C ASP A 212 -25.34 -4.29 9.71
N PHE A 213 -24.40 -4.07 8.80
CA PHE A 213 -23.73 -5.13 8.05
C PHE A 213 -22.41 -5.56 8.71
N ASP A 214 -21.90 -6.72 8.29
CA ASP A 214 -20.62 -7.28 8.71
C ASP A 214 -19.46 -6.54 8.01
N ILE A 215 -19.14 -5.34 8.52
CA ILE A 215 -18.03 -4.52 8.04
C ILE A 215 -16.71 -5.06 8.58
N VAL A 216 -15.75 -5.29 7.69
CA VAL A 216 -14.40 -5.74 8.04
C VAL A 216 -13.55 -4.55 8.46
N HIS A 217 -12.99 -4.60 9.67
CA HIS A 217 -12.14 -3.55 10.26
C HIS A 217 -12.77 -2.13 10.22
N PRO A 218 -13.98 -1.91 10.78
CA PRO A 218 -14.67 -0.62 10.68
C PRO A 218 -13.94 0.54 11.35
N TYR A 219 -13.11 0.24 12.36
CA TYR A 219 -12.36 1.23 13.14
C TYR A 219 -10.96 1.54 12.60
N ASP A 220 -10.48 0.74 11.65
CA ASP A 220 -9.21 1.00 10.99
C ASP A 220 -9.36 2.18 10.03
N ASN A 221 -8.27 2.89 9.74
CA ASN A 221 -8.21 3.92 8.73
C ASN A 221 -7.99 3.30 7.34
N GLY A 222 -8.53 3.95 6.31
CA GLY A 222 -8.38 3.52 4.93
C GLY A 222 -9.29 4.28 3.98
N PHE A 223 -9.30 3.89 2.71
CA PHE A 223 -10.12 4.50 1.66
C PHE A 223 -10.95 3.47 0.88
N VAL A 224 -11.11 2.28 1.47
CA VAL A 224 -11.98 1.21 1.01
C VAL A 224 -12.78 0.74 2.22
N VAL A 225 -14.04 0.39 2.01
CA VAL A 225 -14.88 -0.28 3.00
C VAL A 225 -15.20 -1.67 2.46
N VAL A 226 -14.93 -2.70 3.25
CA VAL A 226 -15.19 -4.09 2.86
C VAL A 226 -16.28 -4.64 3.76
N ILE A 227 -17.31 -5.23 3.14
CA ILE A 227 -18.50 -5.72 3.84
C ILE A 227 -18.75 -7.15 3.42
N ARG A 228 -18.72 -8.08 4.37
CA ARG A 228 -19.09 -9.47 4.14
C ARG A 228 -20.58 -9.62 3.90
N TYR A 229 -20.95 -10.63 3.14
CA TYR A 229 -22.34 -11.01 2.99
C TYR A 229 -22.51 -12.52 3.16
N HIS A 230 -23.57 -12.89 3.86
CA HIS A 230 -23.91 -14.27 4.16
C HIS A 230 -25.14 -14.76 3.38
N SER A 231 -25.82 -13.87 2.65
CA SER A 231 -26.97 -14.17 1.79
C SER A 231 -26.96 -13.32 0.51
N LYS A 232 -27.81 -13.69 -0.46
CA LYS A 232 -27.97 -12.93 -1.72
C LYS A 232 -28.65 -11.59 -1.49
N GLU A 233 -29.56 -11.54 -0.53
CA GLU A 233 -30.34 -10.35 -0.14
C GLU A 233 -29.41 -9.31 0.48
N ALA A 234 -28.55 -9.73 1.43
CA ALA A 234 -27.53 -8.86 2.01
C ALA A 234 -26.57 -8.31 0.94
N LYS A 235 -26.10 -9.17 0.03
CA LYS A 235 -25.27 -8.75 -1.11
C LYS A 235 -25.98 -7.70 -1.98
N SER A 236 -27.25 -7.91 -2.32
CA SER A 236 -28.01 -6.98 -3.16
C SER A 236 -28.17 -5.64 -2.45
N ALA A 237 -28.54 -5.63 -1.16
CA ALA A 237 -28.70 -4.40 -0.40
C ALA A 237 -27.43 -3.53 -0.37
N ILE A 238 -26.25 -4.15 -0.16
CA ILE A 238 -24.97 -3.42 -0.19
C ILE A 238 -24.69 -2.84 -1.60
N ILE A 239 -24.96 -3.62 -2.64
CA ILE A 239 -24.77 -3.20 -4.04
C ILE A 239 -25.73 -2.07 -4.41
N ASP A 240 -26.98 -2.16 -3.99
CA ASP A 240 -28.02 -1.19 -4.31
C ASP A 240 -27.73 0.14 -3.59
N TYR A 241 -27.28 0.11 -2.33
CA TYR A 241 -26.71 1.27 -1.66
C TYR A 241 -25.58 1.92 -2.47
N CYS A 242 -24.65 1.12 -3.01
CA CYS A 242 -23.56 1.66 -3.82
C CYS A 242 -24.08 2.34 -5.09
N LYS A 243 -25.04 1.74 -5.80
CA LYS A 243 -25.62 2.33 -7.02
C LYS A 243 -26.36 3.64 -6.73
N GLU A 244 -27.19 3.64 -5.67
CA GLU A 244 -27.97 4.80 -5.24
C GLU A 244 -27.07 5.98 -4.85
N ASN A 245 -25.90 5.69 -4.27
CA ASN A 245 -24.94 6.71 -3.85
C ASN A 245 -23.81 6.96 -4.87
N GLY A 246 -23.88 6.35 -6.07
CA GLY A 246 -22.86 6.53 -7.12
C GLY A 246 -21.46 6.04 -6.74
N LEU A 247 -21.36 5.04 -5.86
CA LEU A 247 -20.11 4.48 -5.38
C LEU A 247 -19.68 3.29 -6.25
N GLU A 248 -18.44 3.33 -6.73
CA GLU A 248 -17.83 2.16 -7.36
C GLU A 248 -17.60 1.05 -6.32
N TYR A 249 -17.84 -0.19 -6.71
CA TYR A 249 -17.58 -1.36 -5.87
C TYR A 249 -17.02 -2.52 -6.70
N THR A 250 -16.42 -3.50 -6.02
CA THR A 250 -16.02 -4.77 -6.64
C THR A 250 -16.36 -5.93 -5.72
N GLU A 251 -16.75 -7.06 -6.30
CA GLU A 251 -17.02 -8.29 -5.56
C GLU A 251 -15.72 -9.04 -5.25
N CYS A 252 -15.61 -9.56 -4.03
CA CYS A 252 -14.55 -10.44 -3.55
C CYS A 252 -14.97 -11.93 -3.68
N PRO A 253 -14.04 -12.89 -3.79
CA PRO A 253 -12.62 -12.80 -3.43
C PRO A 253 -11.77 -12.02 -4.45
N ARG A 254 -10.89 -11.15 -3.95
CA ARG A 254 -9.83 -10.51 -4.75
C ARG A 254 -8.55 -10.39 -3.92
N TYR A 255 -7.44 -10.93 -4.43
CA TYR A 255 -6.13 -10.87 -3.78
C TYR A 255 -5.73 -9.47 -3.30
N ILE A 256 -6.07 -8.42 -4.05
CA ILE A 256 -5.72 -7.03 -3.68
C ILE A 256 -6.67 -6.41 -2.63
N ARG A 257 -7.64 -7.18 -2.14
CA ARG A 257 -8.62 -6.82 -1.11
C ARG A 257 -8.65 -7.97 -0.11
N LEU A 258 -9.71 -8.78 -0.14
CA LEU A 258 -10.01 -9.87 0.76
C LEU A 258 -10.29 -11.13 -0.07
N ASN A 259 -9.80 -12.28 0.36
CA ASN A 259 -10.06 -13.59 -0.25
C ASN A 259 -11.29 -14.28 0.37
N ASP A 260 -12.36 -13.52 0.57
CA ASP A 260 -13.63 -13.98 1.15
C ASP A 260 -14.83 -13.36 0.40
N LYS A 261 -16.05 -13.85 0.67
CA LYS A 261 -17.29 -13.31 0.10
C LYS A 261 -17.60 -11.93 0.71
N ALA A 262 -17.33 -10.89 -0.07
CA ALA A 262 -17.55 -9.52 0.36
C ALA A 262 -17.77 -8.57 -0.82
N ILE A 263 -18.33 -7.40 -0.53
CA ILE A 263 -18.33 -6.25 -1.43
C ILE A 263 -17.28 -5.26 -0.94
N SER A 264 -16.35 -4.90 -1.81
CA SER A 264 -15.33 -3.88 -1.58
C SER A 264 -15.78 -2.57 -2.22
N ILE A 265 -16.21 -1.61 -1.41
CA ILE A 265 -16.64 -0.26 -1.81
C ILE A 265 -15.41 0.62 -1.97
N GLU A 266 -15.19 1.12 -3.18
CA GLU A 266 -13.92 1.70 -3.65
C GLU A 266 -13.90 3.23 -3.53
N ILE A 267 -14.09 3.78 -2.32
CA ILE A 267 -14.22 5.23 -2.07
C ILE A 267 -13.07 6.03 -2.69
N LYS A 268 -11.84 5.51 -2.67
CA LYS A 268 -10.67 6.12 -3.33
C LYS A 268 -10.80 6.38 -4.85
N ARG A 269 -11.85 5.87 -5.52
CA ARG A 269 -12.09 6.06 -6.96
C ARG A 269 -12.90 7.31 -7.30
N LEU A 270 -13.42 8.00 -6.29
CA LEU A 270 -14.10 9.28 -6.39
C LEU A 270 -13.14 10.45 -6.68
#